data_AF-A0A7S9CWY9-F1
#
_entry.id   AF-A0A7S9CWY9-F1
#
_cell.length_a   1.000
_cell.length_b   1.000
_cell.length_c   1.000
_cell.angle_alpha   90.00
_cell.angle_beta   90.00
_cell.angle_gamma   90.00
#
_symmetry.space_group_name_H-M   'P 1'
#
loop_
_entity.id
_entity.type
_entity.pdbx_description
1 polymer ?
#
loop_
_entity_poly.entity_id
_entity_poly.type
_entity_poly.pdbx_seq_one_letter_code
_entity_poly.pdbx_strand_id
1 'polypeptide(L)' 'MRGLLARFLRNQDAATSIEYAVVAAGISIVIVTVVAGIGTNLSGRFVSYSTALK' A
#
# COMPACT_ATOMS: atom_id res chain seq x y z
N MET A 1 -11.95 39.51 -1.46
CA MET A 1 -12.92 38.45 -1.12
C MET A 1 -13.40 37.63 -2.32
N ARG A 2 -13.93 38.24 -3.39
CA ARG A 2 -14.49 37.51 -4.55
C ARG A 2 -13.51 36.54 -5.23
N GLY A 3 -12.24 36.93 -5.38
CA GLY A 3 -11.20 36.07 -5.98
C GLY A 3 -10.78 34.89 -5.10
N LEU A 4 -10.88 34.99 -3.78
CA LEU A 4 -10.58 33.88 -2.86
C LEU A 4 -11.67 32.81 -2.93
N LEU A 5 -12.94 33.22 -2.90
CA LEU A 5 -14.08 32.31 -3.03
C LEU A 5 -14.10 31.60 -4.39
N ALA A 6 -13.78 32.29 -5.48
CA ALA A 6 -13.68 31.69 -6.81
C ALA A 6 -12.56 30.64 -6.92
N ARG A 7 -11.42 30.84 -6.23
CA ARG A 7 -10.32 29.87 -6.19
C ARG A 7 -10.64 28.67 -5.31
N PHE A 8 -11.32 28.88 -4.18
CA PHE A 8 -11.78 27.81 -3.30
C PHE A 8 -12.80 26.89 -3.99
N LEU A 9 -13.79 27.46 -4.69
CA LEU A 9 -14.79 26.70 -5.45
C LEU A 9 -14.19 25.96 -6.66
N ARG A 10 -13.05 26.39 -7.16
CA ARG A 10 -12.29 25.72 -8.23
C ARG A 10 -11.23 24.75 -7.71
N ASN A 11 -11.13 24.57 -6.39
CA ASN A 11 -10.07 23.73 -5.84
C ASN A 11 -10.41 22.24 -6.01
N GLN A 12 -9.57 21.52 -6.75
CA GLN A 12 -9.71 20.09 -7.04
C GLN A 12 -8.70 19.24 -6.25
N ASP A 13 -7.90 19.85 -5.36
CA ASP A 13 -6.89 19.14 -4.57
C ASP A 13 -7.46 17.91 -3.83
N ALA A 14 -8.71 18.01 -3.35
CA ALA A 14 -9.40 16.90 -2.68
C ALA A 14 -9.85 15.79 -3.65
N ALA A 15 -10.35 16.16 -4.83
CA ALA A 15 -10.76 15.21 -5.86
C ALA A 15 -9.57 14.44 -6.43
N THR A 16 -8.42 15.10 -6.57
CA THR A 16 -7.16 14.46 -6.97
C THR A 16 -6.60 13.57 -5.85
N SER A 17 -6.73 13.98 -4.58
CA SER A 17 -6.24 13.20 -3.43
C SER A 17 -6.97 11.86 -3.24
N ILE A 18 -8.28 11.79 -3.52
CA ILE A 18 -9.05 10.55 -3.37
C ILE A 18 -8.71 9.50 -4.44
N GLU A 19 -8.37 9.93 -5.66
CA GLU A 19 -7.92 9.01 -6.73
C GLU A 19 -6.60 8.34 -6.36
N TYR A 20 -5.62 9.13 -5.91
CA TYR A 20 -4.35 8.59 -5.44
C TYR A 20 -4.51 7.74 -4.17
N ALA A 21 -5.44 8.08 -3.28
CA ALA A 21 -5.72 7.29 -2.08
C ALA A 21 -6.27 5.90 -2.42
N VAL A 22 -7.16 5.77 -3.41
CA VAL A 22 -7.69 4.46 -3.85
C VAL A 22 -6.61 3.61 -4.50
N VAL A 23 -5.75 4.20 -5.34
CA VAL A 23 -4.60 3.49 -5.92
C VAL A 23 -3.63 3.03 -4.83
N ALA A 24 -3.31 3.90 -3.87
CA ALA A 24 -2.45 3.57 -2.74
C ALA A 24 -3.04 2.45 -1.86
N ALA A 25 -4.35 2.48 -1.61
CA ALA A 25 -5.04 1.42 -0.88
C ALA A 25 -4.95 0.07 -1.61
N GLY A 26 -5.11 0.05 -2.93
CA GLY A 26 -4.95 -1.15 -3.75
C GLY A 26 -3.52 -1.72 -3.68
N ILE A 27 -2.52 -0.86 -3.82
CA ILE A 27 -1.10 -1.25 -3.72
C ILE A 27 -0.77 -1.80 -2.32
N SER A 28 -1.30 -1.16 -1.28
CA SER A 28 -1.09 -1.58 0.12
C SER A 28 -1.53 -3.02 0.36
N ILE A 29 -2.72 -3.39 -0.11
CA ILE A 29 -3.26 -4.75 0.03
C ILE A 29 -2.35 -5.77 -0.66
N VAL A 30 -1.91 -5.47 -1.90
CA VAL A 30 -0.99 -6.34 -2.65
C VAL A 30 0.32 -6.53 -1.89
N ILE A 31 0.92 -5.46 -1.38
CA ILE A 31 2.17 -5.53 -0.62
C ILE A 31 2.02 -6.44 0.60
N VAL A 32 0.94 -6.31 1.38
CA VAL A 32 0.70 -7.15 2.56
C VAL A 32 0.67 -8.64 2.20
N THR A 33 -0.04 -9.01 1.13
CA THR A 33 -0.11 -10.41 0.69
C THR A 33 1.25 -10.96 0.25
N VAL A 34 2.04 -10.16 -0.48
CA VAL A 34 3.37 -10.56 -0.96
C VAL A 34 4.32 -10.76 0.21
N VAL A 35 4.36 -9.82 1.16
CA VAL A 35 5.24 -9.90 2.34
C VAL A 35 4.90 -11.12 3.20
N ALA A 36 3.61 -11.41 3.41
CA ALA A 36 3.19 -12.62 4.12
C ALA A 36 3.68 -13.90 3.41
N GLY A 37 3.53 -13.97 2.09
CA GLY A 37 4.02 -15.09 1.29
C GLY A 37 5.54 -15.28 1.36
N ILE A 38 6.32 -14.19 1.33
CA ILE A 38 7.77 -14.24 1.53
C ILE A 38 8.11 -14.80 2.91
N GLY A 39 7.43 -14.34 3.97
CA GLY A 39 7.63 -14.81 5.33
C GLY A 39 7.40 -16.32 5.48
N THR A 40 6.30 -16.83 4.92
CA THR A 40 6.00 -18.28 4.94
C THR A 40 7.06 -19.09 4.19
N ASN A 41 7.46 -18.65 2.99
CA ASN A 41 8.49 -19.34 2.21
C ASN A 41 9.84 -19.36 2.94
N LEU A 42 10.25 -18.24 3.50
CA LEU A 42 11.50 -18.12 4.23
C LEU A 42 11.49 -19.02 5.48
N SER A 43 10.41 -19.01 6.25
CA SER A 43 10.24 -19.91 7.40
C SER A 43 10.33 -21.38 6.99
N GLY A 44 9.66 -21.78 5.90
CA GLY A 44 9.72 -23.14 5.38
C GLY A 44 11.14 -23.58 4.97
N ARG A 45 11.94 -22.66 4.40
CA ARG A 45 13.36 -22.90 4.10
C ARG A 45 14.19 -23.10 5.37
N PHE A 46 14.03 -22.24 6.37
CA PHE A 46 14.73 -22.39 7.65
C PHE A 46 14.39 -23.70 8.37
N VAL A 47 13.11 -24.10 8.36
CA VAL A 47 12.70 -25.41 8.90
C VAL A 47 13.36 -26.55 8.12
N SER A 48 13.37 -26.48 6.79
CA SER A 48 14.01 -27.51 5.95
C SER A 48 15.49 -27.68 6.30
N TYR A 49 16.24 -26.57 6.44
CA TYR A 49 17.64 -26.60 6.84
C TYR A 49 17.83 -27.09 8.27
N SER A 50 17.00 -26.65 9.22
CA SER A 50 17.06 -27.09 10.61
C SER A 50 16.78 -28.59 10.77
N THR A 51 15.95 -29.17 9.90
CA THR A 51 15.70 -30.61 9.85
C THR A 51 16.87 -31.35 9.21
N ALA A 52 17.45 -30.82 8.13
CA ALA A 52 18.60 -31.44 7.47
C ALA A 52 19.90 -31.40 8.30
N LEU A 53 20.00 -30.48 9.26
CA LEU A 53 21.15 -30.33 10.16
C LEU A 53 21.02 -31.09 11.50
N LYS A 54 19.87 -31.73 11.76
CA LYS A 54 19.68 -32.64 12.90
C LYS A 54 20.05 -34.06 12.51
#